data_AF-A0A7H8KGX3-F1
#
_entry.id   AF-A0A7H8KGX3-F1
#
_cell.length_a   1.000
_cell.length_b   1.000
_cell.length_c   1.000
_cell.angle_alpha   90.00
_cell.angle_beta   90.00
_cell.angle_gamma   90.00
#
_symmetry.space_group_name_H-M   'P 1'
#
loop_
_entity.id
_entity.type
_entity.pdbx_description
1 polymer ?
#
loop_
_entity_poly.entity_id
_entity_poly.type
_entity_poly.pdbx_seq_one_letter_code
_entity_poly.pdbx_strand_id
1 'polypeptide(L)'
;MSPQRIQRQRRKGWTRPDNAVIVDRTSRWGNPFTIGRVGDMRSWTGWFVGNHHDNTANYGQFDTEADARAHAVKLHREWLDGEPQWAHVQPQRRAWILANLHTLAGKTLVCACAPDSLCHADTYAARIPAAAR
;
A
#
# COMPACT_ATOMS: atom_id res chain seq x y z
N MET A 1 -16.44 -8.13 10.15
CA MET A 1 -15.23 -8.95 9.90
C MET A 1 -14.28 -8.09 9.09
N SER A 2 -13.04 -7.91 9.55
CA SER A 2 -12.02 -7.23 8.77
C SER A 2 -11.66 -8.08 7.54
N PRO A 3 -11.37 -7.49 6.37
CA PRO A 3 -10.92 -8.24 5.20
C PRO A 3 -9.73 -9.12 5.56
N GLN A 4 -9.77 -10.38 5.14
CA GLN A 4 -8.62 -11.26 5.25
C GLN A 4 -7.52 -10.76 4.30
N ARG A 5 -6.27 -10.71 4.78
CA ARG A 5 -5.10 -10.40 3.96
C ARG A 5 -4.25 -11.65 3.76
N ILE A 6 -3.83 -11.92 2.53
CA ILE A 6 -2.87 -12.98 2.22
C ILE A 6 -1.70 -12.44 1.41
N GLN A 7 -0.53 -13.06 1.57
CA GLN A 7 0.64 -12.73 0.78
C GLN A 7 0.53 -13.30 -0.64
N ARG A 8 0.73 -12.45 -1.65
CA ARG A 8 0.92 -12.87 -3.04
C ARG A 8 2.23 -13.63 -3.16
N GLN A 9 2.18 -14.85 -3.68
CA GLN A 9 3.37 -15.63 -3.96
C GLN A 9 3.60 -15.69 -5.47
N ARG A 10 4.85 -15.53 -5.90
CA ARG A 10 5.27 -15.63 -7.32
C ARG A 10 5.83 -17.02 -7.66
N ARG A 11 5.62 -18.01 -6.80
CA ARG A 11 6.04 -19.39 -7.03
C ARG A 11 5.14 -20.07 -8.06
N LYS A 12 5.72 -20.92 -8.89
CA LYS A 12 4.97 -21.76 -9.84
C LYS A 12 3.91 -22.58 -9.08
N GLY A 13 2.68 -22.58 -9.60
CA GLY A 13 1.54 -23.29 -9.00
C GLY A 13 0.78 -22.51 -7.92
N TRP A 14 1.17 -21.28 -7.59
CA TRP A 14 0.31 -20.42 -6.75
C TRP A 14 -0.87 -19.91 -7.58
N THR A 15 -2.08 -20.21 -7.10
CA THR A 15 -3.32 -19.71 -7.67
C THR A 15 -3.95 -18.72 -6.70
N ARG A 16 -4.32 -17.54 -7.21
CA ARG A 16 -5.08 -16.55 -6.44
C ARG A 16 -6.46 -17.14 -6.11
N PRO A 17 -6.94 -17.10 -4.86
CA PRO A 17 -8.30 -17.52 -4.54
C PRO A 17 -9.35 -16.71 -5.31
N ASP A 18 -10.48 -17.33 -5.66
CA ASP A 18 -11.51 -16.72 -6.50
C ASP A 18 -12.12 -15.45 -5.90
N ASN A 19 -12.25 -15.42 -4.57
CA ASN A 19 -12.78 -14.26 -3.84
C ASN A 19 -11.71 -13.18 -3.54
N ALA A 20 -10.51 -13.29 -4.11
CA ALA A 20 -9.38 -12.45 -3.74
C ALA A 20 -9.06 -11.33 -4.76
N VAL A 21 -8.76 -10.14 -4.25
CA VAL A 21 -8.42 -8.94 -5.04
C VAL A 21 -6.95 -8.61 -4.84
N ILE A 22 -6.22 -8.45 -5.95
CA ILE A 22 -4.83 -7.99 -5.91
C ILE A 22 -4.82 -6.50 -5.59
N VAL A 23 -4.17 -6.15 -4.48
CA VAL A 23 -4.02 -4.77 -4.02
C VAL A 23 -2.57 -4.27 -4.03
N ASP A 24 -1.62 -5.08 -4.51
CA ASP A 24 -0.23 -4.65 -4.63
C ASP A 24 -0.01 -3.55 -5.71
N ARG A 25 1.24 -3.11 -5.83
CA ARG A 25 1.66 -2.04 -6.76
C ARG A 25 1.39 -2.31 -8.24
N THR A 26 1.07 -3.54 -8.63
CA THR A 26 0.70 -3.89 -10.01
C THR A 26 -0.77 -3.59 -10.32
N SER A 27 -1.54 -3.17 -9.32
CA SER A 27 -2.96 -2.84 -9.43
C SER A 27 -3.21 -1.34 -9.17
N ARG A 28 -4.42 -0.88 -9.52
CA ARG A 28 -4.87 0.48 -9.18
C ARG A 28 -4.99 0.73 -7.67
N TRP A 29 -5.08 -0.35 -6.87
CA TRP A 29 -5.11 -0.34 -5.40
C TRP A 29 -3.71 -0.27 -4.76
N GLY A 30 -2.63 -0.22 -5.54
CA GLY A 30 -1.28 -0.14 -5.00
C GLY A 30 -1.01 1.15 -4.23
N ASN A 31 -0.21 1.06 -3.17
CA ASN A 31 0.29 2.21 -2.42
C ASN A 31 1.10 3.16 -3.35
N PRO A 32 0.74 4.46 -3.46
CA PRO A 32 1.54 5.43 -4.22
C PRO A 32 2.88 5.75 -3.55
N PHE A 33 3.01 5.56 -2.23
CA PHE A 33 4.23 5.76 -1.47
C PHE A 33 5.10 4.51 -1.53
N THR A 34 6.25 4.61 -2.19
CA THR A 34 7.12 3.45 -2.48
C THR A 34 8.36 3.43 -1.61
N ILE A 35 8.68 2.25 -1.10
CA ILE A 35 9.90 1.99 -0.36
C ILE A 35 11.00 1.64 -1.37
N GLY A 36 12.13 2.34 -1.31
CA GLY A 36 13.33 2.05 -2.08
C GLY A 36 14.53 1.86 -1.15
N ARG A 37 15.49 1.02 -1.57
CA ARG A 37 16.78 0.88 -0.90
C ARG A 37 17.81 1.75 -1.62
N VAL A 38 18.55 2.57 -0.88
CA VAL A 38 19.72 3.28 -1.39
C VAL A 38 20.94 2.41 -1.08
N GLY A 39 21.70 2.04 -2.11
CA GLY A 39 23.04 1.45 -1.98
C GLY A 39 24.03 2.28 -2.78
N ASP A 40 25.12 2.71 -2.15
CA ASP A 40 26.31 3.45 -2.63
C ASP A 40 26.13 4.69 -3.54
N MET A 41 24.95 4.95 -4.11
CA MET A 41 24.69 6.08 -5.01
C MET A 41 24.60 7.45 -4.31
N ARG A 42 24.53 7.50 -2.96
CA ARG A 42 24.35 8.75 -2.19
C ARG A 42 25.22 8.85 -0.92
N SER A 43 26.34 8.13 -0.83
CA SER A 43 27.22 8.11 0.35
C SER A 43 26.55 7.61 1.66
N TRP A 44 25.35 7.04 1.57
CA TRP A 44 24.57 6.49 2.67
C TRP A 44 23.85 5.22 2.22
N THR A 45 23.81 4.22 3.10
CA THR A 45 23.04 2.99 2.91
C THR A 45 21.82 3.03 3.83
N GLY A 46 20.64 2.85 3.24
CA GLY A 46 19.41 2.75 4.01
C GLY A 46 18.18 2.72 3.12
N TRP A 47 17.04 3.15 3.66
CA TRP A 47 15.73 3.04 3.05
C TRP A 47 15.06 4.40 2.93
N PHE A 48 14.36 4.64 1.82
CA PHE A 48 13.59 5.86 1.65
C PHE A 48 12.16 5.56 1.21
N VAL A 49 11.26 6.49 1.51
CA VAL A 49 9.89 6.49 0.99
C VAL A 49 9.78 7.59 -0.06
N GLY A 50 9.42 7.23 -1.28
CA GLY A 50 9.21 8.17 -2.39
C GLY A 50 7.88 7.94 -3.09
N ASN A 51 7.78 8.33 -4.37
CA ASN A 51 6.60 8.12 -5.20
C ASN A 51 7.01 7.40 -6.50
N HIS A 52 6.32 6.32 -6.87
CA HIS A 52 6.62 5.61 -8.11
C HIS A 52 6.48 6.48 -9.38
N HIS A 53 5.63 7.52 -9.33
CA HIS A 53 5.39 8.43 -10.47
C HIS A 53 6.25 9.69 -10.40
N ASP A 54 6.98 9.87 -9.31
CA ASP A 54 7.89 10.98 -9.11
C ASP A 54 9.13 10.48 -8.35
N ASN A 55 10.14 10.07 -9.12
CA ASN A 55 11.40 9.56 -8.58
C ASN A 55 12.25 10.65 -7.90
N THR A 56 11.81 11.92 -7.91
CA THR A 56 12.45 13.01 -7.17
C THR A 56 11.87 13.17 -5.76
N ALA A 57 10.67 12.65 -5.52
CA ALA A 57 10.01 12.71 -4.23
C ALA A 57 10.77 11.91 -3.17
N ASN A 58 11.10 12.58 -2.07
CA ASN A 58 11.62 11.96 -0.85
C ASN A 58 10.74 12.38 0.33
N TYR A 59 9.95 11.44 0.82
CA TYR A 59 9.03 11.62 1.94
C TYR A 59 9.60 11.11 3.27
N GLY A 60 10.85 10.65 3.29
CA GLY A 60 11.54 10.21 4.50
C GLY A 60 12.67 9.23 4.20
N GLN A 61 13.70 9.25 5.05
CA GLN A 61 14.85 8.34 5.05
C GLN A 61 14.92 7.60 6.38
N PHE A 62 15.30 6.32 6.35
CA PHE A 62 15.22 5.40 7.46
C PHE A 62 16.37 4.40 7.43
N ASP A 63 16.84 3.99 8.60
CA ASP A 63 17.90 2.99 8.72
C ASP A 63 17.39 1.57 8.44
N THR A 64 16.11 1.30 8.71
CA THR A 64 15.50 -0.02 8.53
C THR A 64 14.36 -0.04 7.51
N GLU A 65 14.17 -1.19 6.85
CA GLU A 65 13.03 -1.40 5.94
C GLU A 65 11.70 -1.32 6.70
N ALA A 66 11.69 -1.79 7.95
CA ALA A 66 10.50 -1.82 8.79
C ALA A 66 9.99 -0.40 9.08
N ASP A 67 10.88 0.55 9.39
CA ASP A 67 10.51 1.94 9.64
C ASP A 67 10.04 2.64 8.36
N ALA A 68 10.74 2.43 7.24
CA ALA A 68 10.30 2.94 5.94
C ALA A 68 8.91 2.39 5.56
N ARG A 69 8.64 1.12 5.88
CA ARG A 69 7.33 0.49 5.68
C ARG A 69 6.26 1.07 6.57
N ALA A 70 6.53 1.24 7.86
CA ALA A 70 5.61 1.87 8.80
C ALA A 70 5.24 3.28 8.32
N HIS A 71 6.24 4.05 7.86
CA HIS A 71 6.01 5.37 7.31
C HIS A 71 5.20 5.34 6.01
N ALA A 72 5.53 4.47 5.05
CA ALA A 72 4.76 4.35 3.80
C ALA A 72 3.28 3.97 4.04
N VAL A 73 2.99 3.15 5.05
CA VAL A 73 1.62 2.81 5.46
C VAL A 73 0.93 4.00 6.14
N LYS A 74 1.63 4.75 7.00
CA LYS A 74 1.15 5.99 7.59
C LYS A 74 0.77 7.02 6.52
N LEU A 75 1.65 7.26 5.54
CA LEU A 75 1.40 8.20 4.45
C LEU A 75 0.21 7.77 3.60
N HIS A 76 0.08 6.47 3.32
CA HIS A 76 -1.07 5.94 2.58
C HIS A 76 -2.39 6.16 3.32
N ARG A 77 -2.40 5.99 4.65
CA ARG A 77 -3.57 6.30 5.48
C ARG A 77 -3.93 7.79 5.40
N GLU A 78 -2.98 8.68 5.65
CA GLU A 78 -3.19 10.13 5.61
C GLU A 78 -3.65 10.61 4.22
N TRP A 79 -3.08 10.03 3.17
CA TRP A 79 -3.50 10.28 1.80
C TRP A 79 -4.94 9.86 1.55
N LEU A 80 -5.38 8.70 2.04
CA LEU A 80 -6.80 8.31 1.95
C LEU A 80 -7.70 9.24 2.77
N ASP A 81 -7.27 9.65 3.96
CA ASP A 81 -8.00 10.59 4.83
C ASP A 81 -8.13 11.98 4.22
N GLY A 82 -7.26 12.33 3.27
CA GLY A 82 -7.33 13.58 2.54
C GLY A 82 -6.57 14.71 3.21
N GLU A 83 -5.51 14.38 3.96
CA GLU A 83 -4.61 15.37 4.54
C GLU A 83 -4.08 16.31 3.44
N PRO A 84 -4.18 17.65 3.62
CA PRO A 84 -3.87 18.62 2.56
C PRO A 84 -2.47 18.48 1.96
N GLN A 85 -1.47 18.10 2.76
CA GLN A 85 -0.10 17.92 2.27
C GLN A 85 0.03 16.81 1.21
N TRP A 86 -0.93 15.88 1.14
CA TRP A 86 -0.91 14.77 0.17
C TRP A 86 -1.89 14.95 -0.99
N ALA A 87 -2.59 16.09 -1.09
CA ALA A 87 -3.61 16.34 -2.12
C ALA A 87 -3.05 16.25 -3.55
N HIS A 88 -1.77 16.58 -3.74
CA HIS A 88 -1.08 16.53 -5.03
C HIS A 88 -0.65 15.11 -5.44
N VAL A 89 -0.57 14.16 -4.50
CA VAL A 89 -0.09 12.81 -4.77
C VAL A 89 -1.20 12.02 -5.46
N GLN A 90 -1.08 11.82 -6.78
CA GLN A 90 -2.00 10.97 -7.58
C GLN A 90 -3.50 11.16 -7.25
N PRO A 91 -4.06 12.38 -7.30
CA PRO A 91 -5.42 12.68 -6.83
C PRO A 91 -6.51 11.87 -7.54
N GLN A 92 -6.34 11.60 -8.84
CA GLN A 92 -7.27 10.78 -9.62
C GLN A 92 -7.30 9.31 -9.14
N ARG A 93 -6.15 8.77 -8.71
CA ARG A 93 -6.08 7.42 -8.14
C ARG A 93 -6.80 7.39 -6.79
N ARG A 94 -6.57 8.40 -5.95
CA ARG A 94 -7.24 8.55 -4.64
C ARG A 94 -8.76 8.53 -4.80
N ALA A 95 -9.27 9.42 -5.65
CA ALA A 95 -10.70 9.57 -5.90
C ALA A 95 -11.34 8.25 -6.35
N TRP A 96 -10.68 7.54 -7.28
CA TRP A 96 -11.18 6.24 -7.72
C TRP A 96 -11.15 5.18 -6.63
N ILE A 97 -10.08 5.09 -5.84
CA ILE A 97 -10.00 4.13 -4.73
C ILE A 97 -11.15 4.36 -3.76
N LEU A 98 -11.35 5.61 -3.31
CA LEU A 98 -12.42 5.96 -2.37
C LEU A 98 -13.81 5.63 -2.93
N ALA A 99 -14.06 5.94 -4.21
CA ALA A 99 -15.31 5.62 -4.87
C ALA A 99 -15.57 4.10 -4.99
N ASN A 100 -14.52 3.27 -4.98
CA ASN A 100 -14.61 1.83 -5.21
C ASN A 100 -14.36 0.98 -3.96
N LEU A 101 -14.07 1.57 -2.78
CA LEU A 101 -13.74 0.83 -1.56
C LEU A 101 -14.80 -0.23 -1.21
N HIS A 102 -16.07 0.08 -1.46
CA HIS A 102 -17.19 -0.85 -1.26
C HIS A 102 -17.02 -2.19 -2.02
N THR A 103 -16.34 -2.19 -3.17
CA THR A 103 -16.10 -3.41 -3.97
C THR A 103 -15.15 -4.40 -3.29
N LEU A 104 -14.40 -3.96 -2.28
CA LEU A 104 -13.52 -4.80 -1.48
C LEU A 104 -14.24 -5.47 -0.29
N ALA A 105 -15.51 -5.12 -0.02
CA ALA A 105 -16.29 -5.74 1.03
C ALA A 105 -16.42 -7.26 0.82
N GLY A 106 -16.11 -8.03 1.86
CA GLY A 106 -16.13 -9.50 1.82
C GLY A 106 -15.04 -10.14 0.95
N LYS A 107 -14.09 -9.37 0.41
CA LYS A 107 -12.98 -9.90 -0.39
C LYS A 107 -11.74 -10.19 0.45
N THR A 108 -10.94 -11.14 -0.02
CA THR A 108 -9.58 -11.37 0.50
C THR A 108 -8.60 -10.45 -0.22
N LEU A 109 -7.86 -9.61 0.51
CA LEU A 109 -6.89 -8.69 -0.08
C LEU A 109 -5.53 -9.37 -0.25
N VAL A 110 -4.96 -9.25 -1.45
CA VAL A 110 -3.71 -9.91 -1.82
C VAL A 110 -2.63 -8.87 -2.08
N CYS A 111 -1.57 -8.90 -1.27
CA CYS A 111 -0.41 -8.02 -1.44
C CYS A 111 0.89 -8.81 -1.37
N ALA A 112 1.97 -8.34 -2.00
CA ALA A 112 3.27 -9.00 -1.93
C ALA A 112 3.97 -8.85 -0.55
N CYS A 113 3.47 -7.95 0.32
CA CYS A 113 4.00 -7.76 1.67
C CYS A 113 3.87 -9.02 2.52
N ALA A 114 4.86 -9.27 3.39
CA ALA A 114 4.83 -10.42 4.29
C ALA A 114 3.61 -10.39 5.22
N PRO A 115 3.08 -11.56 5.64
CA PRO A 115 1.92 -11.64 6.54
C PRO A 115 2.15 -10.91 7.87
N ASP A 116 3.36 -10.96 8.43
CA ASP A 116 3.64 -10.34 9.74
C ASP A 116 4.14 -8.89 9.64
N SER A 117 4.18 -8.34 8.42
CA SER A 117 4.60 -6.95 8.18
C SER A 117 3.39 -6.02 8.01
N LEU A 118 3.54 -4.76 8.40
CA LEU A 118 2.56 -3.72 8.09
C LEU A 118 2.28 -3.65 6.58
N CYS A 119 1.00 -3.56 6.22
CA CYS A 119 0.58 -3.50 4.82
C CYS A 119 -0.39 -2.36 4.57
N HIS A 120 -0.30 -1.75 3.39
CA HIS A 120 -1.25 -0.72 2.97
C HIS A 120 -2.67 -1.29 2.77
N ALA A 121 -2.81 -2.61 2.57
CA ALA A 121 -4.11 -3.27 2.51
C ALA A 121 -4.91 -3.09 3.81
N ASP A 122 -4.23 -2.95 4.95
CA ASP A 122 -4.86 -2.77 6.26
C ASP A 122 -5.53 -1.39 6.37
N THR A 123 -5.07 -0.39 5.60
CA THR A 123 -5.72 0.93 5.56
C THR A 123 -7.03 0.88 4.76
N TYR A 124 -7.17 0.00 3.77
CA TYR A 124 -8.44 -0.27 3.10
C TYR A 124 -9.38 -1.01 4.03
N ALA A 125 -8.89 -2.04 4.72
CA ALA A 125 -9.65 -2.80 5.70
C ALA A 125 -10.32 -1.93 6.76
N ALA A 126 -9.63 -0.89 7.24
CA ALA A 126 -10.17 0.05 8.20
C ALA A 126 -11.30 0.96 7.65
N ARG A 127 -11.46 1.06 6.32
CA ARG A 127 -12.42 1.96 5.65
C ARG A 127 -13.55 1.23 4.94
N ILE A 128 -13.47 -0.08 4.81
CA ILE A 128 -14.55 -0.89 4.25
C ILE A 128 -15.64 -0.99 5.32
N PRO A 129 -16.86 -0.48 5.07
CA PRO A 129 -17.94 -0.61 6.04
C PRO A 129 -18.18 -2.10 6.32
N ALA A 130 -18.42 -2.44 7.59
CA ALA A 130 -18.82 -3.80 7.94
C ALA A 130 -20.06 -4.15 7.12
N ALA A 131 -20.03 -5.31 6.43
CA ALA A 131 -21.20 -5.79 5.70
C ALA A 131 -22.39 -5.81 6.68
N ALA A 132 -23.47 -5.12 6.31
CA ALA A 132 -24.74 -5.23 7.03
C ALA A 132 -25.10 -6.72 7.06
N ARG A 133 -25.36 -7.23 8.28
CA ARG A 133 -25.80 -8.60 8.50
C ARG A 133 -27.21 -8.79 7.93
#